data_AF-A0A834L604-F1
#
_entry.id   AF-A0A834L604-F1
#
_cell.length_a   1.000
_cell.length_b   1.000
_cell.length_c   1.000
_cell.angle_alpha   90.00
_cell.angle_beta   90.00
_cell.angle_gamma   90.00
#
_symmetry.space_group_name_H-M   'P 1'
#
loop_
_entity.id
_entity.type
_entity.pdbx_description
1 polymer ?
#
loop_
_entity_poly.entity_id
_entity_poly.type
_entity_poly.pdbx_seq_one_letter_code
_entity_poly.pdbx_strand_id
1 'polypeptide(L)'
;MNMGGSVVSEQLKPAVMLTGTAKEGSGGPPLGVVDIGESERSYLCRVTLPGLRNNESNINCEIQRDGKVHIHGVVTGGVLKDPWTTYEMKVQELCPPGRFSMSFNLPGPVDPRLASPNFRSDGILEIVVSKPVPSA
;
A
#
# COMPACT_ATOMS: atom_id res chain seq x y z
N MET A 1 -30.90 -0.58 -28.52
CA MET A 1 -29.53 -0.89 -28.98
C MET A 1 -28.68 -1.05 -27.74
N ASN A 2 -28.24 -2.27 -27.46
CA ASN A 2 -27.49 -2.64 -26.25
C ASN A 2 -26.03 -2.85 -26.67
N MET A 3 -25.09 -2.09 -26.11
CA MET A 3 -23.65 -2.34 -26.23
C MET A 3 -23.01 -2.26 -24.84
N GLY A 4 -23.37 -3.23 -23.99
CA GLY A 4 -22.54 -3.61 -22.86
C GLY A 4 -21.43 -4.52 -23.37
N GLY A 5 -20.33 -3.93 -23.84
CA GLY A 5 -19.09 -4.65 -24.13
C GLY A 5 -18.07 -4.34 -23.04
N SER A 6 -18.05 -5.15 -21.97
CA SER A 6 -16.95 -5.13 -21.01
C SER A 6 -15.78 -5.84 -21.67
N VAL A 7 -14.87 -5.07 -22.29
CA VAL A 7 -13.57 -5.59 -22.75
C VAL A 7 -12.77 -5.98 -21.51
N VAL A 8 -12.81 -7.26 -21.18
CA VAL A 8 -11.89 -7.85 -20.20
C VAL A 8 -10.58 -8.07 -20.94
N SER A 9 -9.59 -7.20 -20.73
CA SER A 9 -8.23 -7.40 -21.27
C SER A 9 -7.69 -8.75 -20.79
N GLU A 10 -7.24 -9.58 -21.73
CA GLU A 10 -6.60 -10.87 -21.44
C GLU A 10 -5.31 -10.62 -20.64
N GLN A 11 -5.33 -10.95 -19.35
CA GLN A 11 -4.13 -10.93 -18.52
C GLN A 11 -3.22 -12.11 -18.90
N LEU A 12 -2.00 -11.79 -19.35
CA LEU A 12 -0.96 -12.76 -19.62
C LEU A 12 -0.40 -13.28 -18.29
N LYS A 13 -0.10 -14.59 -18.24
CA LYS A 13 0.56 -15.19 -17.09
C LYS A 13 1.97 -14.59 -16.92
N PRO A 14 2.44 -14.38 -15.67
CA PRO A 14 3.83 -14.03 -15.37
C PRO A 14 4.82 -14.87 -16.18
N ALA A 15 5.74 -14.20 -16.89
CA ALA A 15 6.78 -14.87 -17.67
C ALA A 15 7.91 -15.42 -16.78
N VAL A 16 7.83 -15.20 -15.46
CA VAL A 16 8.83 -15.64 -14.49
C VAL A 16 8.47 -17.03 -13.99
N MET A 17 9.23 -18.03 -14.42
CA MET A 17 9.15 -19.40 -13.92
C MET A 17 10.10 -19.57 -12.74
N LEU A 18 9.55 -19.68 -11.52
CA LEU A 18 10.34 -20.02 -10.33
C LEU A 18 10.68 -21.52 -10.33
N THR A 19 11.95 -21.85 -10.09
CA THR A 19 12.45 -23.23 -10.05
C THR A 19 13.27 -23.49 -8.78
N GLY A 20 13.43 -24.75 -8.40
CA GLY A 20 14.19 -25.14 -7.19
C GLY A 20 13.55 -24.63 -5.91
N THR A 21 14.37 -24.30 -4.91
CA THR A 21 13.90 -23.82 -3.58
C THR A 21 13.13 -22.50 -3.65
N ALA A 22 13.37 -21.67 -4.68
CA ALA A 22 12.60 -20.45 -4.92
C ALA A 22 11.14 -20.72 -5.33
N LYS A 23 10.84 -21.90 -5.90
CA LYS A 23 9.46 -22.35 -6.18
C LYS A 23 8.74 -22.76 -4.89
N GLU A 24 9.48 -23.26 -3.91
CA GLU A 24 8.95 -23.78 -2.65
C GLU A 24 8.72 -22.68 -1.61
N GLY A 25 9.38 -21.52 -1.77
CA GLY A 25 9.12 -20.34 -0.96
C GLY A 25 7.73 -19.75 -1.23
N SER A 26 7.03 -19.35 -0.18
CA SER A 26 5.86 -18.49 -0.32
C SER A 26 6.33 -17.09 -0.72
N GLY A 27 5.79 -16.53 -1.81
CA GLY A 27 5.94 -15.10 -2.09
C GLY A 27 5.51 -14.27 -0.87
N GLY A 28 6.23 -13.19 -0.59
CA GLY A 28 5.82 -12.22 0.42
C GLY A 28 4.45 -11.62 0.10
N PRO A 29 3.76 -11.00 1.08
CA PRO A 29 2.51 -10.34 0.81
C PRO A 29 2.70 -9.31 -0.32
N PRO A 30 1.85 -9.32 -1.36
CA PRO A 30 2.00 -8.46 -2.53
C PRO A 30 1.88 -6.96 -2.22
N LEU A 31 1.27 -6.61 -1.09
CA LEU A 31 1.14 -5.24 -0.57
C LEU A 31 1.31 -5.25 0.95
N GLY A 32 1.76 -4.13 1.50
CA GLY A 32 1.70 -3.86 2.93
C GLY A 32 2.85 -4.45 3.74
N VAL A 33 4.05 -4.60 3.15
CA VAL A 33 5.26 -4.80 3.94
C VAL A 33 5.50 -3.54 4.78
N VAL A 34 5.65 -3.72 6.10
CA VAL A 34 5.80 -2.63 7.06
C VAL A 34 7.16 -2.71 7.74
N ASP A 35 7.90 -1.60 7.71
CA ASP A 35 9.06 -1.37 8.56
C ASP A 35 8.72 -0.32 9.62
N ILE A 36 9.08 -0.59 10.88
CA ILE A 36 8.87 0.33 12.01
C ILE A 36 10.21 0.69 12.64
N GLY A 37 10.58 1.96 12.55
CA GLY A 37 11.67 2.57 13.29
C GLY A 37 11.16 3.28 14.53
N GLU A 38 11.91 3.20 15.62
CA GLU A 38 11.60 3.85 16.89
C GLU A 38 12.68 4.86 17.26
N SER A 39 12.25 6.05 17.68
CA SER A 39 13.09 7.06 18.31
C SER A 39 12.61 7.35 19.73
N GLU A 40 13.33 8.19 20.48
CA GLU A 40 12.92 8.60 21.82
C GLU A 40 11.53 9.25 21.84
N ARG A 41 11.18 10.01 20.78
CA ARG A 41 9.96 10.86 20.76
C ARG A 41 8.95 10.49 19.68
N SER A 42 9.26 9.54 18.80
CA SER A 42 8.40 9.20 17.68
C SER A 42 8.59 7.78 17.17
N TYR A 43 7.62 7.34 16.38
CA TYR A 43 7.74 6.18 15.51
C TYR A 43 7.80 6.65 14.05
N LEU A 44 8.62 5.99 13.24
CA LEU A 44 8.65 6.10 11.79
C LEU A 44 8.16 4.77 11.22
N CYS A 45 7.10 4.79 10.43
CA CYS A 45 6.60 3.61 9.74
C CYS A 45 6.73 3.79 8.24
N ARG A 46 7.18 2.74 7.55
CA ARG A 46 7.21 2.70 6.09
C ARG A 46 6.39 1.53 5.62
N VAL A 47 5.35 1.81 4.84
CA VAL A 47 4.45 0.79 4.29
C VAL A 47 4.60 0.76 2.78
N THR A 48 5.01 -0.39 2.26
CA THR A 48 5.19 -0.61 0.83
C THR A 48 3.85 -0.94 0.17
N LEU A 49 3.37 -0.02 -0.66
CA LEU A 49 2.08 -0.08 -1.36
C LEU A 49 2.28 0.09 -2.88
N PRO A 50 2.98 -0.86 -3.54
CA PRO A 50 3.29 -0.77 -4.97
C PRO A 50 2.01 -0.78 -5.81
N GLY A 51 2.01 0.02 -6.88
CA GLY A 51 0.86 0.15 -7.78
C GLY A 51 -0.24 1.09 -7.32
N LEU A 52 -0.11 1.70 -6.13
CA LEU A 52 -1.02 2.75 -5.68
C LEU A 52 -0.48 4.14 -6.02
N ARG A 53 -1.39 5.06 -6.32
CA ARG A 53 -1.09 6.46 -6.65
C ARG A 53 -2.00 7.38 -5.85
N ASN A 54 -1.45 8.42 -5.25
CA ASN A 54 -2.18 9.30 -4.32
C ASN A 54 -3.50 9.83 -4.85
N ASN A 55 -3.54 10.25 -6.12
CA ASN A 55 -4.70 10.92 -6.67
C ASN A 55 -5.82 9.95 -7.06
N GLU A 56 -5.53 8.65 -7.15
CA GLU A 56 -6.43 7.64 -7.73
C GLU A 56 -6.80 6.55 -6.71
N SER A 57 -5.93 6.30 -5.73
CA SER A 57 -6.04 5.17 -4.80
C SER A 57 -6.83 5.46 -3.52
N ASN A 58 -7.31 6.70 -3.29
CA ASN A 58 -8.11 7.07 -2.11
C ASN A 58 -7.54 6.51 -0.80
N ILE A 59 -6.23 6.70 -0.60
CA ILE A 59 -5.53 6.13 0.55
C ILE A 59 -5.91 6.93 1.79
N ASN A 60 -6.37 6.22 2.82
CA ASN A 60 -6.65 6.78 4.12
C ASN A 60 -5.87 5.99 5.19
N CYS A 61 -5.39 6.72 6.20
CA CYS A 61 -4.59 6.20 7.29
C CYS A 61 -5.17 6.71 8.61
N GLU A 62 -5.74 5.81 9.39
CA GLU A 62 -6.28 6.07 10.71
C GLU A 62 -5.29 5.59 11.77
N ILE A 63 -4.97 6.46 12.71
CA ILE A 63 -4.04 6.17 13.81
C ILE A 63 -4.77 6.34 15.12
N GLN A 64 -4.77 5.30 15.93
CA GLN A 64 -5.41 5.28 17.25
C GLN A 64 -4.38 5.56 18.34
N ARG A 65 -4.83 6.08 19.49
CA ARG A 65 -3.95 6.46 20.61
C ARG A 65 -3.20 5.28 21.22
N ASP A 66 -3.75 4.07 21.09
CA ASP A 66 -3.12 2.82 21.53
C ASP A 66 -2.00 2.33 20.60
N GLY A 67 -1.72 3.06 19.52
CA GLY A 67 -0.70 2.71 18.53
C GLY A 67 -1.24 1.85 17.39
N LYS A 68 -2.54 1.55 17.33
CA LYS A 68 -3.12 0.84 16.19
C LYS A 68 -3.18 1.74 14.96
N VAL A 69 -2.60 1.28 13.86
CA VAL A 69 -2.64 1.93 12.55
C VAL A 69 -3.52 1.11 11.62
N HIS A 70 -4.48 1.77 10.97
CA HIS A 70 -5.38 1.16 9.99
C HIS A 70 -5.27 1.92 8.67
N ILE A 71 -4.91 1.20 7.60
CA ILE A 71 -4.76 1.77 6.27
C ILE A 71 -5.77 1.11 5.35
N HIS A 72 -6.47 1.91 4.56
CA HIS A 72 -7.35 1.41 3.51
C HIS A 72 -7.26 2.27 2.26
N GLY A 73 -7.63 1.69 1.14
CA GLY A 73 -7.67 2.39 -0.14
C GLY A 73 -8.10 1.47 -1.25
N VAL A 74 -7.81 1.87 -2.49
CA VAL A 74 -8.16 1.16 -3.71
C VAL A 74 -6.91 0.95 -4.56
N VAL A 75 -6.63 -0.31 -4.86
CA VAL A 75 -5.66 -0.69 -5.89
C VAL A 75 -6.30 -0.46 -7.25
N THR A 76 -5.74 0.45 -8.04
CA THR A 76 -6.14 0.66 -9.43
C THR A 76 -5.44 -0.37 -10.32
N GLY A 77 -6.13 -0.86 -11.36
CA GLY A 77 -5.72 -2.02 -12.16
C GLY A 77 -4.52 -1.84 -13.09
N GLY A 78 -3.47 -1.12 -12.66
CA GLY A 78 -2.22 -0.95 -13.41
C GLY A 78 -2.36 -0.17 -14.73
N VAL A 79 -3.50 0.48 -14.97
CA VAL A 79 -3.71 1.32 -16.15
C VAL A 79 -3.05 2.67 -15.91
N LEU A 80 -1.91 2.91 -16.53
CA LEU A 80 -1.27 4.23 -16.52
C LEU A 80 -1.88 5.06 -17.64
N LYS A 81 -2.69 6.04 -17.27
CA LYS A 81 -3.23 7.04 -18.20
C LYS A 81 -2.29 8.25 -18.24
N ASP A 82 -1.55 8.36 -19.33
CA ASP A 82 -0.90 9.61 -19.75
C ASP A 82 -1.87 10.41 -20.64
N PRO A 83 -1.82 11.75 -20.69
CA PRO A 83 -2.70 12.55 -21.53
C PRO A 83 -2.67 12.14 -23.01
N TRP A 84 -1.56 11.56 -23.49
CA TRP A 84 -1.40 11.14 -24.88
C TRP A 84 -1.56 9.64 -25.09
N THR A 85 -1.42 8.81 -24.05
CA THR A 85 -1.38 7.35 -24.21
C THR A 85 -1.89 6.62 -22.97
N THR A 86 -2.63 5.54 -23.19
CA THR A 86 -3.01 4.60 -22.13
C THR A 86 -2.10 3.39 -22.20
N TYR A 87 -1.40 3.08 -21.10
CA TYR A 87 -0.62 1.87 -20.95
C TYR A 87 -1.39 0.88 -20.09
N GLU A 88 -1.64 -0.31 -20.65
CA GLU A 88 -2.29 -1.40 -19.94
C GLU A 88 -1.26 -2.41 -19.44
N MET A 89 -1.38 -2.80 -18.17
CA MET A 89 -0.58 -3.86 -17.58
C MET A 89 -1.02 -5.21 -18.14
N LYS A 90 -0.23 -5.77 -19.06
CA LYS A 90 -0.54 -7.08 -19.67
C LYS A 90 -0.20 -8.27 -18.76
N VAL A 91 0.77 -8.12 -17.86
CA VAL A 91 1.19 -9.15 -16.91
C VAL A 91 0.94 -8.62 -15.50
N GLN A 92 0.08 -9.28 -14.73
CA GLN A 92 -0.26 -8.85 -13.38
C GLN A 92 0.76 -9.37 -12.36
N GLU A 93 1.73 -8.53 -12.02
CA GLU A 93 2.72 -8.77 -10.94
C GLU A 93 2.30 -8.11 -9.60
N LEU A 94 1.15 -7.43 -9.57
CA LEU A 94 0.65 -6.68 -8.42
C LEU A 94 -0.67 -7.27 -7.91
N CYS A 95 -1.10 -6.83 -6.72
CA CYS A 95 -2.42 -7.13 -6.18
C CYS A 95 -3.54 -6.90 -7.22
N PRO A 96 -4.58 -7.76 -7.24
CA PRO A 96 -5.81 -7.49 -7.96
C PRO A 96 -6.36 -6.09 -7.71
N PRO A 97 -6.87 -5.39 -8.74
CA PRO A 97 -7.59 -4.15 -8.51
C PRO A 97 -8.76 -4.38 -7.55
N GLY A 98 -8.97 -3.44 -6.65
CA GLY A 98 -9.99 -3.56 -5.62
C GLY A 98 -9.65 -2.82 -4.35
N ARG A 99 -10.60 -2.84 -3.40
CA ARG A 99 -10.37 -2.29 -2.06
C ARG A 99 -9.38 -3.16 -1.32
N PHE A 100 -8.43 -2.52 -0.66
CA PHE A 100 -7.55 -3.18 0.30
C PHE A 100 -7.68 -2.51 1.66
N SER A 101 -7.38 -3.28 2.69
CA SER A 101 -7.26 -2.79 4.05
C SER A 101 -6.17 -3.58 4.75
N MET A 102 -5.38 -2.91 5.58
CA MET A 102 -4.38 -3.53 6.43
C MET A 102 -4.31 -2.83 7.78
N SER A 103 -3.76 -3.51 8.77
CA SER A 103 -3.54 -2.93 10.10
C SER A 103 -2.29 -3.49 10.72
N PHE A 104 -1.64 -2.66 11.52
CA PHE A 104 -0.51 -3.05 12.35
C PHE A 104 -0.50 -2.21 13.62
N ASN A 105 0.28 -2.64 14.61
CA ASN A 105 0.42 -1.93 15.88
C ASN A 105 1.82 -1.36 16.00
N LEU A 106 1.91 -0.13 16.49
CA LEU A 106 3.15 0.45 16.97
C LEU A 106 3.56 -0.20 18.30
N PRO A 107 4.86 -0.13 18.66
CA PRO A 107 5.34 -0.67 19.93
C PRO A 107 4.68 -0.06 21.19
N GLY A 108 4.08 1.11 21.06
CA GLY A 108 3.47 1.81 22.18
C GLY A 108 2.47 2.90 21.75
N PRO A 109 1.89 3.60 22.74
CA PRO A 109 0.89 4.63 22.50
C PRO A 109 1.50 5.83 21.76
N VAL A 110 0.61 6.63 21.16
CA VAL A 110 0.95 7.80 20.34
C VAL A 110 -0.02 8.96 20.55
N ASP A 111 0.34 10.15 20.08
CA ASP A 111 -0.60 11.25 19.86
C ASP A 111 -0.97 11.33 18.37
N PRO A 112 -2.16 10.84 17.96
CA PRO A 112 -2.58 10.85 16.55
C PRO A 112 -2.66 12.24 15.93
N ARG A 113 -2.79 13.30 16.74
CA ARG A 113 -2.83 14.69 16.25
C ARG A 113 -1.47 15.17 15.75
N LEU A 114 -0.41 14.48 16.15
CA LEU A 114 0.97 14.74 15.77
C LEU A 114 1.47 13.70 14.75
N ALA A 115 0.56 13.09 14.01
CA ALA A 115 0.89 12.21 12.90
C ALA A 115 1.05 13.00 11.60
N SER A 116 2.07 12.66 10.82
CA SER A 116 2.30 13.19 9.48
C SER A 116 2.46 12.02 8.48
N PRO A 117 1.34 11.55 7.88
CA PRO A 117 1.41 10.60 6.78
C PRO A 117 1.82 11.29 5.47
N ASN A 118 2.75 10.68 4.75
CA ASN A 118 3.22 11.12 3.43
C ASN A 118 3.32 9.90 2.51
N PHE A 119 2.46 9.85 1.50
CA PHE A 119 2.55 8.83 0.47
C PHE A 119 3.41 9.34 -0.68
N ARG A 120 4.54 8.67 -0.87
CA ARG A 120 5.58 9.05 -1.81
C ARG A 120 5.25 8.51 -3.22
N SER A 121 5.83 9.12 -4.24
CA SER A 121 5.63 8.72 -5.64
C SER A 121 6.21 7.35 -5.99
N ASP A 122 7.05 6.77 -5.13
CA ASP A 122 7.62 5.42 -5.26
C ASP A 122 6.72 4.32 -4.66
N GLY A 123 5.51 4.67 -4.20
CA GLY A 123 4.56 3.71 -3.63
C GLY A 123 4.82 3.38 -2.16
N ILE A 124 5.56 4.23 -1.43
CA ILE A 124 5.79 4.07 0.00
C ILE A 124 4.93 5.08 0.77
N LEU A 125 4.09 4.59 1.69
CA LEU A 125 3.46 5.42 2.72
C LEU A 125 4.41 5.55 3.91
N GLU A 126 4.95 6.73 4.11
CA GLU A 126 5.77 7.08 5.27
C GLU A 126 4.89 7.76 6.33
N ILE A 127 4.93 7.26 7.57
CA ILE A 127 4.15 7.80 8.69
C ILE A 127 5.13 8.13 9.80
N VAL A 128 5.23 9.41 10.15
CA VAL A 128 5.88 9.84 11.40
C VAL A 128 4.80 10.17 12.40
N VAL A 129 4.88 9.63 13.61
CA VAL A 129 3.92 9.91 14.68
C VAL A 129 4.63 10.05 16.02
N SER A 130 4.29 11.11 16.76
CA SER A 130 4.89 11.38 18.06
C SER A 130 4.33 10.49 19.16
N LYS A 131 5.20 10.09 20.09
CA LYS A 131 4.81 9.47 21.36
C LYS A 131 4.14 10.51 22.26
N PRO A 132 3.27 10.10 23.21
CA PRO A 132 2.69 11.01 24.18
C PRO A 132 3.81 11.67 25.00
N VAL A 133 3.63 12.95 25.35
CA VAL A 133 4.51 13.60 26.32
C VAL A 133 4.31 12.86 27.66
N PRO A 134 5.39 12.40 28.33
CA PRO A 134 5.26 11.83 29.66
C PRO A 134 4.56 12.83 30.58
N SER A 135 3.45 12.42 31.18
CA SER A 135 2.87 13.18 32.29
C SER A 135 3.84 13.12 33.46
N ALA A 136 4.39 14.27 33.83
CA ALA A 136 5.25 14.45 35.01
C ALA A 136 4.50 14.18 36.32
#